data_AF-A0A497FZG4-F1
#
_entry.id   AF-A0A497FZG4-F1
#
_cell.length_a   1.000
_cell.length_b   1.000
_cell.length_c   1.000
_cell.angle_alpha   90.00
_cell.angle_beta   90.00
_cell.angle_gamma   90.00
#
_symmetry.space_group_name_H-M   'P 1'
#
loop_
_entity.id
_entity.type
_entity.pdbx_description
1 polymer ?
#
loop_
_entity_poly.entity_id
_entity_poly.type
_entity_poly.pdbx_seq_one_letter_code
_entity_poly.pdbx_strand_id
1 'polypeptide(L)'
;MESREIAREFYRGACELFYREMYGSAFVLAYHGLVLLNRHEDFRCVWEAFMNGVKIDVSEVERALRALGSALGEKGEVVVKMDLFDLLALCTAVVAGAAVVFEMGPPWLDAVLIPLVAVAVLFLFYRLKR
;
A
#
# COMPACT_ATOMS: atom_id res chain seq x y z
N MET A 1 16.87 -17.98 18.39
CA MET A 1 16.25 -16.68 18.76
C MET A 1 16.73 -15.57 17.83
N GLU A 2 18.02 -15.49 17.54
CA GLU A 2 18.62 -14.47 16.65
C GLU A 2 17.96 -14.36 15.26
N SER A 3 17.69 -15.46 14.56
CA SER A 3 17.13 -15.41 13.19
C SER A 3 15.77 -14.70 13.11
N ARG A 4 14.97 -14.74 14.18
CA ARG A 4 13.66 -14.09 14.23
C ARG A 4 13.78 -12.59 14.52
N GLU A 5 14.79 -12.17 15.27
CA GLU A 5 15.09 -10.76 15.52
C GLU A 5 15.64 -10.11 14.27
N ILE A 6 16.57 -10.76 13.58
CA ILE A 6 17.11 -10.30 12.29
C ILE A 6 15.99 -10.22 11.24
N ALA A 7 15.11 -11.23 11.17
CA ALA A 7 13.95 -11.19 10.27
C ALA A 7 13.00 -10.02 10.59
N ARG A 8 12.88 -9.62 11.87
CA ARG A 8 12.09 -8.44 12.27
C ARG A 8 12.76 -7.13 11.86
N GLU A 9 14.09 -7.04 11.93
CA GLU A 9 14.83 -5.88 11.40
C GLU A 9 14.67 -5.77 9.88
N PHE A 10 14.76 -6.90 9.17
CA PHE A 10 14.51 -6.94 7.73
C PHE A 10 13.08 -6.53 7.39
N TYR A 11 12.09 -6.98 8.17
CA TYR A 11 10.71 -6.54 7.99
C TYR A 11 10.56 -5.02 8.17
N ARG A 12 11.15 -4.43 9.22
CA ARG A 12 11.10 -2.98 9.44
C ARG A 12 11.76 -2.20 8.31
N GLY A 13 12.96 -2.62 7.89
CA GLY A 13 13.67 -1.99 6.78
C GLY A 13 12.93 -2.14 5.44
N ALA A 14 12.35 -3.31 5.18
CA ALA A 14 11.55 -3.56 3.99
C ALA A 14 10.30 -2.67 3.94
N CYS A 15 9.59 -2.52 5.07
CA CYS A 15 8.46 -1.60 5.17
C CYS A 15 8.88 -0.14 4.92
N GLU A 16 9.98 0.32 5.51
CA GLU A 16 10.47 1.68 5.28
C GLU A 16 10.83 1.93 3.81
N LEU A 17 11.51 0.98 3.17
CA LEU A 17 11.84 1.08 1.74
C LEU A 17 10.60 1.05 0.86
N PHE A 18 9.59 0.26 1.24
CA PHE A 18 8.31 0.23 0.54
C PHE A 18 7.61 1.59 0.58
N TYR A 19 7.59 2.26 1.75
CA TYR A 19 7.07 3.62 1.88
C TYR A 19 7.83 4.67 1.07
N ARG A 20 9.12 4.45 0.83
CA ARG A 20 9.95 5.31 -0.03
C ARG A 20 9.88 4.93 -1.51
N GLU A 21 8.92 4.09 -1.90
CA GLU A 21 8.74 3.58 -3.28
C GLU A 21 9.95 2.79 -3.83
N MET A 22 10.86 2.35 -2.96
CA MET A 22 12.03 1.56 -3.32
C MET A 22 11.68 0.07 -3.37
N TYR A 23 10.72 -0.28 -4.22
CA TYR A 23 10.06 -1.59 -4.26
C TYR A 23 10.99 -2.79 -4.47
N GLY A 24 11.99 -2.66 -5.35
CA GLY A 24 12.99 -3.71 -5.56
C GLY A 24 13.78 -4.01 -4.31
N SER A 25 14.29 -2.97 -3.65
CA SER A 25 15.06 -3.10 -2.41
C SER A 25 14.19 -3.59 -1.24
N ALA A 26 12.94 -3.13 -1.17
CA ALA A 26 11.96 -3.61 -0.20
C ALA A 26 11.70 -5.12 -0.36
N PHE A 27 11.53 -5.59 -1.59
CA PHE A 27 11.34 -7.01 -1.87
C PHE A 27 12.56 -7.85 -1.51
N VAL A 28 13.77 -7.37 -1.79
CA VAL A 28 15.01 -8.07 -1.42
C VAL A 28 15.07 -8.32 0.09
N LEU A 29 14.83 -7.29 0.89
CA LEU A 29 14.79 -7.42 2.35
C LEU A 29 13.65 -8.34 2.82
N ALA A 30 12.46 -8.22 2.23
CA ALA A 30 11.33 -9.07 2.57
C ALA A 30 11.60 -10.55 2.26
N TYR A 31 12.17 -10.83 1.09
CA TYR A 31 12.52 -12.19 0.66
C TYR A 31 13.58 -12.81 1.56
N HIS A 32 14.65 -12.07 1.89
CA HIS A 32 15.66 -12.55 2.84
C HIS A 32 15.10 -12.77 4.25
N GLY A 33 14.16 -11.93 4.70
CA GLY A 33 13.43 -12.15 5.94
C GLY A 33 12.63 -13.46 5.92
N LEU A 34 11.98 -13.77 4.79
CA LEU A 34 11.26 -15.03 4.59
C LEU A 34 12.22 -16.24 4.52
N VAL A 35 13.42 -16.07 3.94
CA VAL A 35 14.46 -17.12 3.93
C VAL A 35 14.89 -17.47 5.35
N LEU A 36 15.13 -16.46 6.21
CA LEU A 36 15.48 -16.66 7.62
C LEU A 36 14.40 -17.39 8.42
N LEU A 37 13.14 -17.27 8.01
CA LEU A 37 12.00 -17.96 8.62
C LEU A 37 11.61 -19.25 7.89
N ASN A 38 12.38 -19.66 6.88
CA ASN A 38 12.14 -20.83 6.05
C ASN A 38 10.75 -20.84 5.35
N ARG A 39 10.26 -19.66 4.93
CA ARG A 39 8.97 -19.46 4.24
C ARG A 39 9.10 -18.78 2.86
N HIS A 40 10.26 -18.93 2.21
CA HIS A 40 10.58 -18.23 0.97
C HIS A 40 10.06 -18.92 -0.31
N GLU A 41 9.70 -20.20 -0.22
CA GLU A 41 9.30 -21.02 -1.39
C GLU A 41 8.13 -20.41 -2.17
N ASP A 42 7.16 -19.82 -1.47
CA ASP A 42 5.99 -19.16 -2.08
C ASP A 42 6.36 -17.99 -3.02
N PHE A 43 7.57 -17.44 -2.86
CA PHE A 43 8.07 -16.28 -3.61
C PHE A 43 9.29 -16.61 -4.46
N ARG A 44 9.73 -17.88 -4.52
CA ARG A 44 10.96 -18.28 -5.24
C ARG A 44 10.90 -17.94 -6.73
N CYS A 45 9.76 -18.20 -7.38
CA CYS A 45 9.55 -17.85 -8.79
C CYS A 45 9.61 -16.34 -9.03
N VAL A 46 9.09 -15.54 -8.09
CA VAL A 46 9.12 -14.06 -8.17
C VAL A 46 10.56 -13.56 -7.99
N TRP A 47 11.29 -14.17 -7.05
CA TRP A 47 12.72 -13.90 -6.84
C TRP A 47 13.56 -14.20 -8.07
N GLU A 48 13.38 -15.37 -8.69
CA GLU A 48 14.08 -15.74 -9.91
C GLU A 48 13.78 -14.78 -11.06
N ALA A 49 12.51 -14.40 -11.25
CA ALA A 49 12.12 -13.41 -12.25
C ALA A 49 12.81 -12.05 -11.98
N PHE A 50 12.78 -11.58 -10.74
CA PHE A 50 13.44 -10.34 -10.33
C PHE A 50 14.95 -10.36 -10.58
N MET A 51 15.63 -11.45 -10.22
CA MET A 51 17.08 -11.62 -10.44
C MET A 51 17.45 -11.69 -11.92
N ASN A 52 16.52 -12.13 -12.78
CA ASN A 52 16.67 -12.11 -14.23
C ASN A 52 16.34 -10.73 -14.86
N GLY A 53 16.14 -9.70 -14.04
CA GLY A 53 15.92 -8.32 -14.49
C GLY A 53 14.46 -7.96 -14.77
N VAL A 54 13.51 -8.84 -14.45
CA VAL A 54 12.08 -8.51 -14.55
C VAL A 54 11.73 -7.49 -13.47
N LYS A 55 11.09 -6.38 -13.86
CA LYS A 55 10.60 -5.37 -12.92
C LYS A 55 9.57 -6.01 -11.99
N ILE A 56 9.79 -5.88 -10.68
CA ILE A 56 8.87 -6.43 -9.69
C ILE A 56 7.58 -5.60 -9.62
N ASP A 57 6.46 -6.30 -9.55
CA ASP A 57 5.16 -5.69 -9.35
C ASP A 57 4.94 -5.32 -7.87
N VAL A 58 4.33 -4.16 -7.62
CA VAL A 58 4.11 -3.64 -6.26
C VAL A 58 3.27 -4.61 -5.44
N SER A 59 2.29 -5.28 -6.06
CA SER A 59 1.44 -6.24 -5.36
C SER A 59 2.20 -7.47 -4.85
N GLU A 60 3.24 -7.91 -5.56
CA GLU A 60 4.10 -9.01 -5.12
C GLU A 60 4.99 -8.61 -3.92
N VAL A 61 5.44 -7.36 -3.89
CA VAL A 61 6.18 -6.80 -2.75
C VAL A 61 5.28 -6.73 -1.52
N GLU A 62 4.05 -6.26 -1.67
CA GLU A 62 3.05 -6.24 -0.58
C GLU A 62 2.73 -7.63 -0.07
N ARG A 63 2.57 -8.60 -0.96
CA ARG A 63 2.35 -10.01 -0.60
C ARG A 63 3.53 -10.57 0.20
N ALA A 64 4.77 -10.29 -0.21
CA ALA A 64 5.97 -10.73 0.51
C ALA A 64 6.07 -10.10 1.90
N LEU A 65 5.79 -8.79 2.03
CA LEU A 65 5.75 -8.08 3.30
C LEU A 65 4.68 -8.65 4.23
N ARG A 66 3.47 -8.92 3.73
CA ARG A 66 2.38 -9.55 4.50
C ARG A 66 2.76 -10.93 4.99
N ALA A 67 3.36 -11.75 4.15
CA ALA A 67 3.81 -13.08 4.51
C ALA A 67 4.89 -13.03 5.62
N LEU A 68 5.84 -12.09 5.52
CA LEU A 68 6.89 -11.88 6.50
C LEU A 68 6.34 -11.40 7.85
N GLY A 69 5.49 -10.36 7.84
CA GLY A 69 4.83 -9.86 9.05
C GLY A 69 4.00 -10.93 9.75
N SER A 70 3.22 -11.70 8.98
CA SER A 70 2.44 -12.83 9.49
C SER A 70 3.32 -13.90 10.13
N ALA A 71 4.44 -14.27 9.49
CA ALA A 71 5.37 -15.27 10.02
C ALA A 71 6.05 -14.81 11.33
N LEU A 72 6.27 -13.50 11.49
CA LEU A 72 6.83 -12.93 12.71
C LEU A 72 5.83 -12.86 13.87
N GLY A 73 4.54 -13.07 13.61
CA GLY A 73 3.47 -12.87 14.59
C GLY A 73 3.18 -11.39 14.84
N GLU A 74 3.65 -10.51 13.95
CA GLU A 74 3.21 -9.12 13.90
C GLU A 74 1.74 -9.18 13.43
N LYS A 75 0.81 -9.16 14.39
CA LYS A 75 -0.62 -8.92 14.13
C LYS A 75 -0.79 -7.45 13.75
N GLY A 76 -0.17 -7.08 12.64
CA GLY A 76 -0.19 -5.76 12.08
C GLY A 76 -0.26 -5.99 10.60
N GLU A 77 -1.48 -6.24 10.12
CA GLU A 77 -2.05 -5.36 9.11
C GLU A 77 -0.92 -4.64 8.37
N VAL A 78 -0.38 -5.25 7.30
CA VAL A 78 0.25 -4.45 6.26
C VAL A 78 -0.92 -3.71 5.62
N VAL A 79 -1.46 -2.75 6.39
CA VAL A 79 -1.94 -1.49 5.92
C VAL A 79 -0.73 -0.98 5.17
N VAL A 80 -0.67 -1.36 3.90
CA VAL A 80 -0.45 -0.37 2.87
C VAL A 80 -1.30 0.79 3.36
N LYS A 81 -0.67 1.73 4.07
CA LYS A 81 -1.20 3.07 4.24
C LYS A 81 -1.21 3.54 2.79
N MET A 82 -2.23 3.11 2.04
CA MET A 82 -2.65 3.81 0.86
C MET A 82 -3.03 5.14 1.45
N ASP A 83 -2.15 6.08 1.17
CA ASP A 83 -1.78 7.11 2.10
C ASP A 83 -3.05 7.81 2.56
N LEU A 84 -3.32 7.78 3.87
CA LEU A 84 -4.48 8.51 4.40
C LEU A 84 -4.35 9.99 3.98
N PHE A 85 -3.12 10.46 3.72
CA PHE A 85 -2.79 11.74 3.09
C PHE A 85 -3.18 11.83 1.62
N ASP A 86 -2.99 10.82 0.77
CA ASP A 86 -3.50 10.85 -0.62
C ASP A 86 -5.02 10.91 -0.63
N LEU A 87 -5.67 10.20 0.29
CA LEU A 87 -7.11 10.20 0.41
C LEU A 87 -7.63 11.54 0.98
N LEU A 88 -6.92 12.12 1.96
CA LEU A 88 -7.17 13.47 2.48
C LEU A 88 -6.85 14.56 1.44
N ALA A 89 -5.84 14.38 0.60
CA ALA A 89 -5.46 15.29 -0.47
C ALA A 89 -6.51 15.26 -1.58
N LEU A 90 -7.01 14.07 -1.95
CA LEU A 90 -8.12 13.94 -2.89
C LEU A 90 -9.41 14.57 -2.32
N CYS A 91 -9.72 14.35 -1.03
CA CYS A 91 -10.85 14.97 -0.37
C CYS A 91 -10.72 16.50 -0.27
N THR A 92 -9.55 17.02 0.08
CA THR A 92 -9.32 18.47 0.15
C THR A 92 -9.32 19.12 -1.23
N ALA A 93 -8.81 18.45 -2.27
CA ALA A 93 -8.91 18.91 -3.66
C ALA A 93 -10.36 18.96 -4.16
N VAL A 94 -11.18 17.94 -3.83
CA VAL A 94 -12.61 17.91 -4.16
C VAL A 94 -13.38 19.00 -3.40
N VAL A 95 -13.10 19.19 -2.11
CA VAL A 95 -13.75 20.22 -1.29
C VAL A 95 -13.33 21.63 -1.73
N ALA A 96 -12.06 21.86 -2.05
CA ALA A 96 -11.57 23.13 -2.56
C ALA A 96 -12.16 23.42 -3.96
N GLY A 97 -12.22 22.43 -4.84
CA GLY A 97 -12.87 22.55 -6.15
C GLY A 97 -14.37 22.85 -6.02
N ALA A 98 -15.08 22.17 -5.11
CA ALA A 98 -16.48 22.42 -4.84
C ALA A 98 -16.73 23.82 -4.24
N ALA A 99 -15.87 24.30 -3.33
CA ALA A 99 -15.98 25.64 -2.74
C ALA A 99 -15.77 26.75 -3.78
N VAL A 100 -14.80 26.60 -4.68
CA VAL A 100 -14.57 27.55 -5.79
C VAL A 100 -15.75 27.57 -6.76
N VAL A 101 -16.37 26.41 -7.03
CA VAL A 101 -17.58 26.31 -7.84
C VAL A 101 -18.80 26.90 -7.13
N PHE A 102 -18.91 26.78 -5.80
CA PHE A 102 -20.06 27.33 -5.06
C PHE A 102 -20.03 28.87 -4.99
N GLU A 103 -18.85 29.49 -4.99
CA GLU A 103 -18.71 30.95 -4.99
C GLU A 103 -18.81 31.59 -6.39
N MET A 104 -18.50 30.86 -7.48
CA MET A 104 -18.43 31.44 -8.84
C MET A 104 -19.16 30.66 -9.95
N GLY A 105 -19.76 29.51 -9.64
CA GLY A 105 -20.37 28.60 -10.60
C GLY A 105 -21.88 28.79 -10.76
N PRO A 106 -22.44 28.51 -11.95
CA PRO A 106 -23.87 28.58 -12.17
C PRO A 106 -24.64 27.47 -11.41
N PRO A 107 -25.88 27.73 -10.95
CA PRO A 107 -26.60 26.90 -9.97
C PRO A 107 -26.95 25.46 -10.41
N TRP A 108 -26.70 25.12 -11.67
CA TRP A 108 -26.91 23.76 -12.20
C TRP A 108 -25.70 22.83 -11.96
N LEU A 109 -24.54 23.37 -11.56
CA LEU A 109 -23.33 22.57 -11.28
C LEU A 109 -23.48 21.71 -10.02
N ASP A 110 -24.25 22.17 -9.04
CA ASP A 110 -24.54 21.43 -7.80
C ASP A 110 -25.26 20.11 -8.08
N ALA A 111 -26.12 20.08 -9.10
CA ALA A 111 -26.86 18.88 -9.50
C ALA A 111 -25.94 17.76 -10.04
N VAL A 112 -24.72 18.10 -10.49
CA VAL A 112 -23.73 17.15 -11.01
C VAL A 112 -22.69 16.79 -9.95
N LEU A 113 -22.29 17.75 -9.10
CA LEU A 113 -21.28 17.55 -8.06
C LEU A 113 -21.79 16.68 -6.91
N ILE A 114 -23.03 16.87 -6.46
CA ILE A 114 -23.60 16.12 -5.32
C ILE A 114 -23.60 14.60 -5.60
N PRO A 115 -24.08 14.11 -6.76
CA PRO A 115 -23.99 12.68 -7.11
C PRO A 115 -22.54 12.18 -7.19
N LEU A 116 -21.63 12.98 -7.72
CA LEU A 116 -20.23 12.59 -7.90
C LEU A 116 -19.52 12.41 -6.55
N VAL A 117 -19.77 13.32 -5.61
CA VAL A 117 -19.27 13.23 -4.23
C VAL A 117 -19.89 12.04 -3.50
N ALA A 118 -21.20 11.80 -3.66
CA ALA A 118 -21.86 10.64 -3.06
C ALA A 118 -21.26 9.32 -3.57
N VAL A 119 -20.97 9.21 -4.88
CA VAL A 119 -20.31 8.04 -5.46
C VAL A 119 -18.88 7.88 -4.94
N ALA A 120 -18.13 8.98 -4.83
CA ALA A 120 -16.78 8.95 -4.26
C ALA A 120 -16.80 8.45 -2.80
N VAL A 121 -17.72 8.95 -1.98
CA VAL A 121 -17.89 8.52 -0.57
C VAL A 121 -18.31 7.06 -0.48
N LEU A 122 -19.25 6.60 -1.31
CA LEU A 122 -19.68 5.21 -1.34
C LEU A 122 -18.57 4.26 -1.79
N PHE A 123 -17.79 4.64 -2.80
CA PHE A 123 -16.62 3.89 -3.24
C PHE A 123 -15.57 3.78 -2.14
N LEU A 124 -15.37 4.87 -1.39
CA LEU A 124 -14.49 4.92 -0.24
C LEU A 124 -14.95 3.97 0.88
N PHE A 125 -16.24 4.00 1.22
CA PHE A 125 -16.83 3.09 2.20
C PHE A 125 -16.72 1.62 1.77
N TYR A 126 -16.91 1.34 0.48
CA TYR A 126 -16.75 -0.02 -0.06
C TYR A 126 -15.31 -0.52 0.02
N ARG A 127 -14.33 0.35 -0.29
CA ARG A 127 -12.90 0.04 -0.19
C ARG A 127 -12.43 -0.16 1.24
N LEU A 128 -12.94 0.61 2.20
CA LEU A 128 -12.59 0.50 3.62
C LEU A 128 -13.16 -0.74 4.31
N LYS A 129 -14.23 -1.33 3.77
CA LYS A 129 -14.92 -2.50 4.37
C LYS A 129 -14.37 -3.84 3.88
N ARG A 130 -13.44 -3.85 2.91
CA ARG A 130 -12.89 -5.04 2.27
C ARG A 130 -11.43 -5.26 2.69
#